data_AF-A0A2T5UPX4-F1
#
_entry.id   AF-A0A2T5UPX4-F1
#
_cell.length_a   1.000
_cell.length_b   1.000
_cell.length_c   1.000
_cell.angle_alpha   90.00
_cell.angle_beta   90.00
_cell.angle_gamma   90.00
#
_symmetry.space_group_name_H-M   'P 1'
#
loop_
_entity.id
_entity.type
_entity.pdbx_description
1 polymer ?
#
loop_
_entity_poly.entity_id
_entity_poly.type
_entity_poly.pdbx_seq_one_letter_code
_entity_poly.pdbx_strand_id
1 'polypeptide(L)'
;MTDAELRLLQERLDTLAGSRNARVRDQSAVRLQELEALRTIPKMRSATATAAPTAEEFNRLRDDVAQLYALLSTVARALVRRNEGKA
;
A
#
# COMPACT_ATOMS: atom_id res chain seq x y z
N MET A 1 5.23 -42.75 -17.21
CA MET A 1 5.15 -41.35 -16.77
C MET A 1 6.44 -41.02 -16.04
N THR A 2 7.16 -40.02 -16.52
CA THR A 2 8.38 -39.53 -15.91
C THR A 2 8.06 -38.51 -14.81
N ASP A 3 8.96 -38.32 -13.84
CA ASP A 3 8.76 -37.33 -12.76
C ASP A 3 8.58 -35.89 -13.29
N ALA A 4 9.16 -35.59 -14.46
CA ALA A 4 8.99 -34.32 -15.14
C ALA A 4 7.54 -34.12 -15.65
N GLU A 5 6.93 -35.17 -16.17
CA GLU A 5 5.53 -35.15 -16.62
C GLU A 5 4.56 -34.98 -15.46
N LEU A 6 4.83 -35.64 -14.32
CA LEU A 6 4.05 -35.50 -13.10
C LEU A 6 4.07 -34.06 -12.56
N ARG A 7 5.26 -33.44 -12.52
CA ARG A 7 5.41 -32.04 -12.08
C ARG A 7 4.66 -31.07 -12.98
N LEU A 8 4.76 -31.25 -14.30
CA LEU A 8 4.06 -30.39 -15.26
C LEU A 8 2.54 -30.55 -15.16
N LEU A 9 2.05 -31.78 -14.95
CA LEU A 9 0.63 -32.05 -14.78
C LEU A 9 0.10 -31.37 -13.50
N GLN A 10 0.85 -31.46 -12.42
CA GLN A 10 0.51 -30.83 -11.15
C GLN A 10 0.51 -29.30 -11.25
N GLU A 11 1.50 -28.72 -11.94
CA GLU A 11 1.55 -27.27 -12.20
C GLU A 11 0.35 -26.77 -13.02
N ARG A 12 -0.10 -27.55 -14.01
CA ARG A 12 -1.29 -27.25 -14.81
C ARG A 12 -2.56 -27.37 -13.97
N LEU A 13 -2.67 -28.40 -13.14
CA LEU A 13 -3.80 -28.58 -12.22
C LEU A 13 -3.88 -27.45 -11.19
N ASP A 14 -2.76 -27.03 -10.60
CA ASP A 14 -2.71 -25.91 -9.64
C ASP A 14 -3.08 -24.56 -10.29
N THR A 15 -2.80 -24.42 -11.59
CA THR A 15 -3.17 -23.25 -12.39
C THR A 15 -4.66 -23.26 -12.74
N LEU A 16 -5.18 -24.41 -13.17
CA LEU A 16 -6.61 -24.62 -13.49
C LEU A 16 -7.51 -24.51 -12.25
N ALA A 17 -7.03 -25.01 -11.11
CA ALA A 17 -7.68 -24.89 -9.81
C ALA A 17 -7.57 -23.48 -9.21
N GLY A 18 -6.87 -22.55 -9.86
CA GLY A 18 -6.70 -21.16 -9.39
C GLY A 18 -5.81 -20.99 -8.15
N SER A 19 -5.33 -22.09 -7.57
CA SER A 19 -4.47 -22.16 -6.38
C SER A 19 -3.21 -21.30 -6.53
N ARG A 20 -2.59 -21.33 -7.71
CA ARG A 20 -1.34 -20.58 -7.96
C ARG A 20 -1.52 -19.05 -7.99
N ASN A 21 -2.73 -18.57 -8.26
CA ASN A 21 -3.00 -17.16 -8.48
C ASN A 21 -3.56 -16.43 -7.26
N ALA A 22 -4.09 -17.12 -6.25
CA ALA A 22 -4.69 -16.43 -5.09
C ALA A 22 -3.65 -15.56 -4.35
N ARG A 23 -2.49 -16.14 -3.97
CA ARG A 23 -1.44 -15.42 -3.22
C ARG A 23 -0.69 -14.36 -4.04
N VAL A 24 -0.38 -14.63 -5.30
CA VAL A 24 0.40 -13.69 -6.14
C VAL A 24 -0.49 -12.53 -6.59
N ARG A 25 -1.73 -12.80 -7.01
CA ARG A 25 -2.71 -11.77 -7.40
C ARG A 25 -3.16 -10.93 -6.20
N ASP A 26 -3.09 -11.50 -4.99
CA ASP A 26 -3.29 -10.77 -3.74
C ASP A 26 -2.19 -9.78 -3.42
N GLN A 27 -0.94 -9.98 -3.82
CA GLN A 27 0.09 -8.97 -3.52
C GLN A 27 0.13 -7.83 -4.53
N SER A 28 -0.38 -8.03 -5.76
CA SER A 28 -0.20 -7.06 -6.86
C SER A 28 -1.33 -6.06 -7.09
N ALA A 29 -2.54 -6.31 -6.59
CA ALA A 29 -3.69 -5.46 -6.87
C ALA A 29 -3.99 -4.50 -5.70
N VAL A 30 -3.16 -3.48 -5.54
CA VAL A 30 -3.56 -2.25 -4.83
C VAL A 30 -4.61 -1.59 -5.71
N ARG A 31 -5.83 -1.43 -5.22
CA ARG A 31 -6.87 -0.79 -6.03
C ARG A 31 -6.59 0.70 -6.09
N LEU A 32 -6.80 1.33 -7.24
CA LEU A 32 -6.67 2.79 -7.39
C LEU A 32 -7.50 3.55 -6.34
N GLN A 33 -8.63 2.97 -5.89
CA GLN A 33 -9.46 3.49 -4.81
C GLN A 33 -8.75 3.56 -3.45
N GLU A 34 -7.82 2.66 -3.15
CA GLU A 34 -7.03 2.68 -1.90
C GLU A 34 -5.96 3.78 -1.91
N LEU A 35 -5.54 4.21 -3.11
CA LEU A 35 -4.61 5.30 -3.33
C LEU A 35 -5.33 6.64 -3.57
N GLU A 36 -6.66 6.67 -3.71
CA GLU A 36 -7.41 7.93 -3.85
C GLU A 36 -7.18 8.87 -2.65
N ALA A 37 -6.98 8.31 -1.46
CA ALA A 37 -6.61 9.08 -0.27
C ALA A 37 -5.29 9.87 -0.46
N LEU A 38 -4.36 9.37 -1.26
CA LEU A 38 -3.12 10.07 -1.60
C LEU A 38 -3.37 11.20 -2.62
N ARG A 39 -4.42 11.10 -3.44
CA ARG A 39 -4.77 12.16 -4.42
C ARG A 39 -5.23 13.44 -3.74
N THR A 40 -5.74 13.34 -2.51
CA THR A 40 -6.21 14.47 -1.71
C THR A 40 -5.16 15.02 -0.76
N ILE A 41 -3.87 14.64 -0.88
CA ILE A 41 -2.82 15.22 -0.04
C ILE A 41 -2.80 16.73 -0.25
N PRO A 42 -3.10 17.53 0.79
CA PRO A 42 -3.05 18.97 0.69
C PRO A 42 -1.59 19.42 0.51
N LYS A 43 -1.41 20.54 -0.18
CA LYS A 43 -0.09 21.16 -0.32
C LYS A 43 0.46 21.47 1.08
N MET A 44 1.70 21.07 1.35
CA MET A 44 2.37 21.41 2.60
C MET A 44 2.47 22.93 2.76
N ARG A 45 2.23 23.39 3.99
CA ARG A 45 2.31 24.79 4.42
C ARG A 45 3.69 25.15 4.95
N SER A 46 4.46 24.16 5.38
CA SER A 46 5.87 24.31 5.74
C SER A 46 6.70 24.72 4.52
N ALA A 47 7.66 25.60 4.75
CA ALA A 47 8.62 26.06 3.74
C ALA A 47 10.05 25.85 4.24
N THR A 48 11.01 25.91 3.32
CA THR A 48 12.43 25.87 3.65
C THR A 48 12.79 27.04 4.55
N ALA A 49 13.34 26.75 5.73
CA ALA A 49 13.84 27.78 6.63
C ALA A 49 15.16 28.35 6.09
N THR A 50 15.23 29.67 5.94
CA THR A 50 16.46 30.40 5.56
C THR A 50 17.14 31.08 6.76
N ALA A 51 16.47 31.10 7.90
CA ALA A 51 16.92 31.61 9.19
C ALA A 51 16.33 30.74 10.32
N ALA A 52 16.55 31.14 11.57
CA ALA A 52 15.92 30.49 12.72
C ALA A 52 14.38 30.56 12.59
N PRO A 53 13.66 29.42 12.60
CA PRO A 53 12.22 29.40 12.38
C PRO A 53 11.47 29.96 13.59
N THR A 54 10.39 30.68 13.31
CA THR A 54 9.43 31.12 14.31
C THR A 54 8.62 29.95 14.85
N ALA A 55 8.03 30.12 16.04
CA ALA A 55 7.15 29.11 16.62
C ALA A 55 5.96 28.75 15.71
N GLU A 56 5.46 29.74 14.95
CA GLU A 56 4.37 29.52 14.00
C GLU A 56 4.80 28.64 12.81
N GLU A 57 6.00 28.87 12.26
CA GLU A 57 6.55 28.04 11.18
C GLU A 57 6.82 26.61 11.64
N PHE A 58 7.33 26.44 12.87
CA PHE A 58 7.49 25.13 13.48
C PHE A 58 6.16 24.40 13.65
N ASN A 59 5.13 25.08 14.18
CA ASN A 59 3.82 24.48 14.36
C ASN A 59 3.17 24.09 13.02
N ARG A 60 3.36 24.90 11.96
CA ARG A 60 2.93 24.54 10.60
C ARG A 60 3.58 23.24 10.11
N LEU A 61 4.90 23.09 10.28
CA LEU A 61 5.60 21.86 9.91
C LEU A 61 5.10 20.66 10.72
N ARG A 62 4.94 20.82 12.04
CA ARG A 62 4.42 19.77 12.92
C ARG A 62 3.04 19.28 12.45
N ASP A 63 2.14 20.21 12.13
CA ASP A 63 0.81 19.87 11.66
C ASP A 63 0.85 19.14 10.31
N ASP A 64 1.70 19.60 9.38
CA ASP A 64 1.84 18.96 8.07
C ASP A 64 2.37 17.53 8.20
N VAL A 65 3.33 17.29 9.11
CA VAL A 65 3.82 15.93 9.43
C VAL A 65 2.71 15.07 10.03
N ALA A 66 1.91 15.62 10.96
CA ALA A 66 0.80 14.90 11.56
C ALA A 66 -0.26 14.50 10.51
N GLN A 67 -0.56 15.39 9.56
CA GLN A 67 -1.48 15.12 8.46
C GLN A 67 -0.93 14.02 7.53
N LEU A 68 0.35 14.10 7.14
CA LEU A 68 0.99 13.07 6.32
C LEU A 68 0.95 11.70 7.00
N TYR A 69 1.27 11.66 8.30
CA TYR A 69 1.24 10.43 9.09
C TYR A 69 -0.16 9.83 9.16
N ALA A 70 -1.19 10.64 9.41
CA ALA A 70 -2.58 10.17 9.47
C ALA A 70 -3.04 9.58 8.13
N LEU A 71 -2.65 10.22 7.02
CA LEU A 71 -3.01 9.79 5.68
C LEU A 71 -2.31 8.48 5.31
N LEU A 72 -1.00 8.38 5.55
CA LEU A 72 -0.24 7.14 5.35
C LEU A 72 -0.76 6.00 6.23
N SER A 73 -1.13 6.28 7.47
CA SER A 73 -1.74 5.29 8.37
C SER A 73 -3.08 4.78 7.85
N THR A 74 -3.87 5.65 7.22
CA THR A 74 -5.15 5.27 6.60
C THR A 74 -4.93 4.32 5.42
N VAL A 75 -3.96 4.64 4.56
CA VAL A 75 -3.56 3.78 3.43
C VAL A 75 -3.05 2.43 3.95
N ALA A 76 -2.14 2.43 4.93
CA ALA A 76 -1.60 1.22 5.51
C ALA A 76 -2.69 0.30 6.10
N ARG A 77 -3.66 0.88 6.82
CA ARG A 77 -4.81 0.11 7.37
C ARG A 77 -5.71 -0.45 6.27
N ALA A 78 -5.93 0.29 5.18
CA ALA A 78 -6.69 -0.20 4.05
C ALA A 78 -6.01 -1.42 3.42
N LEU A 79 -4.68 -1.36 3.24
CA LEU A 79 -3.87 -2.46 2.74
C LEU A 79 -3.87 -3.68 3.67
N VAL A 80 -3.78 -3.47 4.99
CA VAL A 80 -3.81 -4.57 5.99
C VAL A 80 -5.18 -5.26 6.01
N ARG A 81 -6.30 -4.51 6.11
CA ARG A 81 -7.66 -5.09 6.10
C ARG A 81 -7.92 -5.93 4.87
N ARG A 82 -7.40 -5.51 3.71
CA ARG A 82 -7.50 -6.28 2.47
C ARG A 82 -6.80 -7.63 2.57
N ASN A 83 -5.65 -7.70 3.24
CA ASN A 83 -4.92 -8.95 3.42
C ASN A 83 -5.60 -9.86 4.45
N GLU A 84 -6.30 -9.30 5.44
CA GLU A 84 -7.07 -10.06 6.44
C GLU A 84 -8.40 -10.59 5.90
N GLY A 85 -9.10 -9.83 5.05
CA GLY A 85 -10.37 -10.24 4.43
C GLY A 85 -10.25 -11.28 3.31
N LYS A 86 -9.04 -11.83 3.11
CA LYS A 86 -8.74 -12.88 2.13
C LYS A 86 -8.15 -14.15 2.78
N ALA A 87 -8.18 -14.22 4.11
CA ALA A 87 -7.88 -15.43 4.87
C ALA A 87 -9.09 -16.36 4.94
#